data_AF-G2Q5U6-F1
#
_entry.id   AF-G2Q5U6-F1
#
_cell.length_a   1.000
_cell.length_b   1.000
_cell.length_c   1.000
_cell.angle_alpha   90.00
_cell.angle_beta   90.00
_cell.angle_gamma   90.00
#
_symmetry.space_group_name_H-M   'P 1'
#
loop_
_entity.id
_entity.type
_entity.pdbx_description
1 polymer ?
#
loop_
_entity_poly.entity_id
_entity_poly.type
_entity_poly.pdbx_seq_one_letter_code
_entity_poly.pdbx_strand_id
1 'polypeptide(L)'
;ESRATRPRYTIEIECFPEDELEEYLAALLSAYRAFYLEPDRAEPPRVQGDPDRAQRSRRILKTIFDQQLGSAEDEEFLLREEEEDILDAFMEWAREREVACGGALEESFETRSECLERLESWTNAPVAKNIHLSVRAPDGSLFTAHLPARDPNGIVDWKPNEIQDMFNEMTQFDIA
;
A
#
# COMPACT_ATOMS: atom_id res chain seq x y z
N GLU A 1 31.63 22.71 -3.97
CA GLU A 1 30.69 21.91 -3.15
C GLU A 1 31.42 20.67 -2.64
N SER A 2 31.23 20.30 -1.37
CA SER A 2 31.81 19.07 -0.81
C SER A 2 31.10 17.88 -1.43
N ARG A 3 31.83 17.06 -2.20
CA ARG A 3 31.32 15.77 -2.69
C ARG A 3 30.79 14.97 -1.50
N ALA A 4 29.53 14.51 -1.58
CA ALA A 4 29.00 13.58 -0.60
C ALA A 4 29.89 12.34 -0.62
N THR A 5 30.34 11.85 0.53
CA THR A 5 31.22 10.68 0.61
C THR A 5 30.44 9.36 0.68
N ARG A 6 29.11 9.43 0.72
CA ARG A 6 28.20 8.29 0.86
C ARG A 6 26.92 8.53 0.05
N PRO A 7 26.28 7.46 -0.46
CA PRO A 7 24.98 7.58 -1.11
C PRO A 7 23.91 8.00 -0.10
N ARG A 8 22.91 8.75 -0.56
CA ARG A 8 21.72 9.13 0.21
C ARG A 8 20.49 8.50 -0.43
N TYR A 9 19.65 7.88 0.39
CA TYR A 9 18.45 7.18 -0.05
C TYR A 9 17.23 8.07 0.24
N THR A 10 16.22 8.01 -0.59
CA THR A 10 15.00 8.81 -0.43
C THR A 10 13.79 7.98 -0.84
N ILE A 11 12.72 8.10 -0.05
CA ILE A 11 11.41 7.54 -0.33
C ILE A 11 10.45 8.71 -0.46
N GLU A 12 9.69 8.73 -1.54
CA GLU A 12 8.54 9.61 -1.71
C GLU A 12 7.30 8.76 -1.94
N ILE A 13 6.21 9.09 -1.24
CA ILE A 13 4.94 8.36 -1.33
C ILE A 13 3.92 9.21 -2.06
N GLU A 14 3.38 8.66 -3.14
CA GLU A 14 2.16 9.15 -3.77
C GLU A 14 0.98 8.46 -3.09
N CYS A 15 0.13 9.24 -2.42
CA CYS A 15 -1.07 8.73 -1.76
C CYS A 15 -2.27 8.81 -2.73
N PHE A 16 -3.27 7.94 -2.56
CA PHE A 16 -4.52 8.06 -3.31
C PHE A 16 -5.20 9.39 -2.99
N PRO A 17 -5.82 10.06 -3.98
CA PRO A 17 -6.85 11.04 -3.66
C PRO A 17 -8.05 10.33 -3.01
N GLU A 18 -8.82 11.08 -2.23
CA GLU A 18 -9.86 10.55 -1.35
C GLU A 18 -10.91 9.71 -2.11
N ASP A 19 -11.31 10.16 -3.30
CA ASP A 19 -12.26 9.49 -4.20
C ASP A 19 -11.71 8.16 -4.73
N GLU A 20 -10.46 8.13 -5.21
CA GLU A 20 -9.83 6.89 -5.67
C GLU A 20 -9.60 5.90 -4.51
N LEU A 21 -9.33 6.39 -3.30
CA LEU A 21 -9.17 5.54 -2.12
C LEU A 21 -10.48 4.84 -1.76
N GLU A 22 -11.58 5.59 -1.74
CA GLU A 22 -12.91 5.06 -1.48
C GLU A 22 -13.29 4.00 -2.52
N GLU A 23 -13.09 4.28 -3.82
CA GLU A 23 -13.33 3.32 -4.89
C GLU A 23 -12.50 2.04 -4.73
N TYR A 24 -11.22 2.18 -4.36
CA TYR A 24 -10.34 1.04 -4.11
C TYR A 24 -10.83 0.18 -2.94
N LEU A 25 -11.22 0.81 -1.82
CA LEU A 25 -11.74 0.13 -0.64
C LEU A 25 -13.09 -0.55 -0.91
N ALA A 26 -13.98 0.10 -1.67
CA ALA A 26 -15.24 -0.47 -2.11
C ALA A 26 -15.03 -1.72 -2.98
N ALA A 27 -14.05 -1.69 -3.90
CA ALA A 27 -13.71 -2.85 -4.72
C ALA A 27 -13.21 -4.03 -3.87
N LEU A 28 -12.40 -3.77 -2.83
CA LEU A 28 -11.94 -4.81 -1.90
C LEU A 28 -13.09 -5.40 -1.08
N LEU A 29 -13.96 -4.55 -0.53
CA LEU A 29 -15.10 -4.96 0.27
C LEU A 29 -16.10 -5.76 -0.57
N SER A 30 -16.41 -5.29 -1.79
CA SER A 30 -17.29 -5.99 -2.72
C SER A 30 -16.74 -7.36 -3.11
N ALA A 31 -15.44 -7.45 -3.41
CA ALA A 31 -14.78 -8.72 -3.71
C ALA A 31 -14.79 -9.69 -2.52
N TYR A 32 -14.64 -9.18 -1.30
CA TYR A 32 -14.77 -9.97 -0.08
C TYR A 32 -16.22 -10.49 0.07
N ARG A 33 -17.21 -9.60 0.05
CA ARG A 33 -18.63 -9.91 0.23
C ARG A 33 -19.20 -10.83 -0.85
N ALA A 34 -18.75 -10.72 -2.09
CA ALA A 34 -19.25 -11.52 -3.21
C ALA A 34 -19.07 -13.04 -3.04
N PHE A 35 -18.19 -13.48 -2.15
CA PHE A 35 -18.03 -14.89 -1.80
C PHE A 35 -18.86 -15.32 -0.57
N TYR A 36 -19.02 -14.44 0.42
CA TYR A 36 -19.63 -14.78 1.71
C TYR A 36 -21.12 -14.46 1.80
N LEU A 37 -21.62 -13.50 1.02
CA LEU A 37 -23.02 -13.13 0.99
C LEU A 37 -23.71 -13.81 -0.19
N GLU A 38 -24.88 -14.41 0.07
CA GLU A 38 -25.75 -14.88 -1.01
C GLU A 38 -26.24 -13.68 -1.82
N PRO A 39 -26.27 -13.75 -3.17
CA PRO A 39 -26.79 -12.67 -3.97
C PRO A 39 -28.26 -12.45 -3.63
N ASP A 40 -28.64 -11.19 -3.40
CA ASP A 40 -30.04 -10.86 -3.17
C ASP A 40 -30.86 -11.29 -4.40
N ARG A 41 -32.04 -11.86 -4.18
CA ARG A 41 -32.89 -12.38 -5.27
C ARG A 41 -33.33 -11.30 -6.26
N ALA A 42 -33.23 -10.03 -5.85
CA ALA A 42 -33.56 -8.86 -6.66
C ALA A 42 -32.40 -8.36 -7.55
N GLU A 43 -31.16 -8.79 -7.29
CA GLU A 43 -30.00 -8.39 -8.08
C GLU A 43 -29.73 -9.37 -9.24
N PRO A 44 -29.22 -8.88 -10.38
CA PRO A 44 -28.73 -9.78 -11.42
C PRO A 44 -27.66 -10.71 -10.82
N PRO A 45 -27.61 -11.99 -11.24
CA PRO A 45 -26.70 -12.96 -10.63
C PRO A 45 -25.27 -12.43 -10.70
N ARG A 46 -24.74 -11.99 -9.55
CA ARG A 46 -23.31 -11.70 -9.42
C ARG A 46 -22.58 -13.01 -9.69
N VAL A 47 -21.52 -12.98 -10.49
CA VAL A 47 -20.65 -14.16 -10.68
C VAL A 47 -20.28 -14.63 -9.28
N GLN A 48 -20.61 -15.89 -8.95
CA GLN A 48 -20.32 -16.49 -7.66
C GLN A 48 -18.85 -16.20 -7.33
N GLY A 49 -18.59 -15.50 -6.22
CA GLY A 49 -17.30 -14.89 -5.95
C GLY A 49 -16.15 -15.89 -6.07
N ASP A 50 -15.04 -15.47 -6.66
CA ASP A 50 -13.81 -16.27 -6.69
C ASP A 50 -13.26 -16.38 -5.25
N PRO A 51 -13.16 -17.59 -4.65
CA PRO A 51 -12.65 -17.78 -3.30
C PRO A 51 -11.24 -17.21 -3.13
N ASP A 52 -10.40 -17.30 -4.16
CA ASP A 52 -9.05 -16.78 -4.11
C ASP A 52 -9.05 -15.26 -4.10
N ARG A 53 -9.98 -14.62 -4.83
CA ARG A 53 -10.17 -13.17 -4.83
C ARG A 53 -10.68 -12.68 -3.48
N ALA A 54 -11.68 -13.34 -2.90
CA ALA A 54 -12.19 -12.97 -1.58
C ALA A 54 -11.13 -13.12 -0.48
N GLN A 55 -10.34 -14.20 -0.52
CA GLN A 55 -9.26 -14.42 0.42
C GLN A 55 -8.13 -13.40 0.26
N ARG A 56 -7.83 -12.97 -0.97
CA ARG A 56 -6.87 -11.87 -1.23
C ARG A 56 -7.39 -10.56 -0.63
N SER A 57 -8.63 -10.16 -0.94
CA SER A 57 -9.24 -8.95 -0.41
C SER A 57 -9.28 -8.93 1.11
N ARG A 58 -9.65 -10.05 1.74
CA ARG A 58 -9.60 -10.19 3.21
C ARG A 58 -8.20 -9.94 3.76
N ARG A 59 -7.16 -10.55 3.17
CA ARG A 59 -5.78 -10.33 3.63
C ARG A 59 -5.39 -8.86 3.52
N ILE A 60 -5.72 -8.21 2.41
CA ILE A 60 -5.39 -6.81 2.17
C ILE A 60 -6.06 -5.90 3.21
N LEU A 61 -7.37 -6.04 3.41
CA LEU A 61 -8.11 -5.28 4.42
C LEU A 61 -7.50 -5.46 5.81
N LYS A 62 -7.19 -6.72 6.19
CA LYS A 62 -6.53 -7.01 7.47
C LYS A 62 -5.11 -6.48 7.57
N THR A 63 -4.38 -6.36 6.48
CA THR A 63 -3.02 -5.79 6.49
C THR A 63 -3.08 -4.27 6.67
N ILE A 64 -3.99 -3.58 5.97
CA ILE A 64 -4.04 -2.11 6.01
C ILE A 64 -4.77 -1.57 7.26
N PHE A 65 -5.71 -2.34 7.82
CA PHE A 65 -6.46 -2.02 9.05
C PHE A 65 -6.17 -3.05 10.15
N ASP A 66 -4.92 -3.49 10.27
CA ASP A 66 -4.47 -4.52 11.22
C ASP A 66 -4.87 -4.26 12.68
N GLN A 67 -4.92 -2.99 13.08
CA GLN A 67 -5.32 -2.56 14.41
C GLN A 67 -6.83 -2.61 14.64
N GLN A 68 -7.63 -2.55 13.58
CA GLN A 68 -9.09 -2.50 13.63
C GLN A 68 -9.75 -3.84 13.26
N LEU A 69 -9.11 -4.67 12.42
CA LEU A 69 -9.63 -5.96 11.94
C LEU A 69 -8.92 -7.15 12.60
N GLY A 70 -8.78 -7.10 13.92
CA GLY A 70 -7.99 -8.06 14.71
C GLY A 70 -8.80 -9.27 15.22
N SER A 71 -10.11 -9.10 15.40
CA SER A 71 -10.98 -10.10 16.03
C SER A 71 -12.01 -10.70 15.06
N ALA A 72 -12.69 -11.76 15.50
CA ALA A 72 -13.79 -12.35 14.74
C ALA A 72 -15.04 -11.44 14.71
N GLU A 73 -15.22 -10.58 15.71
CA GLU A 73 -16.31 -9.60 15.76
C GLU A 73 -16.09 -8.48 14.73
N ASP A 74 -14.84 -8.07 14.52
CA ASP A 74 -14.47 -7.08 13.49
C ASP A 74 -14.63 -7.62 12.07
N GLU A 75 -14.48 -8.95 11.88
CA GLU A 75 -14.77 -9.59 10.59
C GLU A 75 -16.27 -9.71 10.34
N GLU A 76 -17.07 -9.76 11.39
CA GLU A 76 -18.53 -9.80 11.30
C GLU A 76 -19.11 -8.42 10.91
N PHE A 77 -18.48 -7.33 11.37
CA PHE A 77 -18.74 -5.97 10.89
C PHE A 77 -18.70 -5.90 9.36
N LEU A 78 -17.67 -6.49 8.73
CA LEU A 78 -17.50 -6.50 7.28
C LEU A 78 -18.63 -7.21 6.52
N LEU A 79 -19.40 -8.09 7.17
CA LEU A 79 -20.45 -8.88 6.53
C LEU A 79 -21.87 -8.41 6.87
N ARG A 80 -22.06 -7.78 8.04
CA ARG A 80 -23.39 -7.42 8.55
C ARG A 80 -23.80 -5.98 8.30
N GLU A 81 -22.87 -5.04 8.41
CA GLU A 81 -23.19 -3.62 8.29
C GLU A 81 -23.45 -3.19 6.84
N GLU A 82 -24.04 -2.02 6.63
CA GLU A 82 -24.23 -1.50 5.27
C GLU A 82 -22.87 -1.15 4.64
N GLU A 83 -22.81 -1.20 3.30
CA GLU A 83 -21.55 -0.90 2.59
C GLU A 83 -21.07 0.52 2.87
N GLU A 84 -21.99 1.48 2.91
CA GLU A 84 -21.72 2.90 3.21
C GLU A 84 -21.08 3.07 4.60
N ASP A 85 -21.66 2.47 5.65
CA ASP A 85 -21.14 2.55 7.02
C ASP A 85 -19.71 1.98 7.14
N ILE A 86 -19.42 0.90 6.42
CA ILE A 86 -18.08 0.28 6.42
C ILE A 86 -17.07 1.16 5.69
N LEU A 87 -17.47 1.73 4.55
CA LEU A 87 -16.60 2.62 3.79
C LEU A 87 -16.32 3.90 4.57
N ASP A 88 -17.31 4.48 5.25
CA ASP A 88 -17.11 5.63 6.14
C ASP A 88 -16.10 5.31 7.25
N ALA A 89 -16.22 4.14 7.89
CA ALA A 89 -15.26 3.70 8.90
C ALA A 89 -13.86 3.50 8.31
N PHE A 90 -13.74 2.88 7.14
CA PHE A 90 -12.45 2.71 6.47
C PHE A 90 -11.81 4.04 6.11
N MET A 91 -12.59 5.00 5.62
CA MET A 91 -12.11 6.34 5.30
C MET A 91 -11.70 7.11 6.55
N GLU A 92 -12.43 6.98 7.66
CA GLU A 92 -12.03 7.54 8.95
C GLU A 92 -10.69 6.95 9.43
N TRP A 93 -10.54 5.63 9.43
CA TRP A 93 -9.28 4.96 9.82
C TRP A 93 -8.12 5.29 8.87
N ALA A 94 -8.42 5.44 7.58
CA ALA A 94 -7.44 5.89 6.60
C ALA A 94 -7.00 7.32 6.90
N ARG A 95 -7.92 8.25 7.19
CA ARG A 95 -7.62 9.65 7.55
C ARG A 95 -6.78 9.77 8.81
N GLU A 96 -7.03 8.92 9.82
CA GLU A 96 -6.18 8.86 11.02
C GLU A 96 -4.72 8.51 10.70
N ARG A 97 -4.51 7.65 9.68
CA ARG A 97 -3.18 7.34 9.14
C ARG A 97 -2.69 8.39 8.12
N GLU A 98 -3.60 9.07 7.45
CA GLU A 98 -3.37 10.11 6.44
C GLU A 98 -2.90 11.44 7.03
N VAL A 99 -2.99 11.63 8.36
CA VAL A 99 -2.25 12.71 9.04
C VAL A 99 -0.74 12.67 8.69
N ALA A 100 -0.24 11.54 8.17
CA ALA A 100 1.11 11.39 7.61
C ALA A 100 1.24 11.58 6.07
N CYS A 101 0.16 11.76 5.30
CA CYS A 101 0.11 11.81 3.82
C CYS A 101 -0.39 13.14 3.22
N GLY A 102 -0.68 14.17 4.04
CA GLY A 102 -1.17 15.50 3.60
C GLY A 102 -0.18 16.35 2.77
N GLY A 103 0.73 15.71 2.05
CA GLY A 103 1.76 16.20 1.13
C GLY A 103 2.61 15.02 0.64
N ALA A 104 3.36 15.18 -0.47
CA ALA A 104 4.35 14.19 -0.89
C ALA A 104 5.34 13.97 0.27
N LEU A 105 5.24 12.82 0.94
CA LEU A 105 6.08 12.55 2.09
C LEU A 105 7.43 12.07 1.58
N GLU A 106 8.34 13.03 1.39
CA GLU A 106 9.73 12.76 1.07
C GLU A 106 10.52 12.53 2.38
N GLU A 107 10.99 11.30 2.59
CA GLU A 107 11.88 10.94 3.68
C GLU A 107 13.26 10.57 3.13
N SER A 108 14.32 11.11 3.73
CA SER A 108 15.71 10.81 3.36
C SER A 108 16.40 9.96 4.43
N PHE A 109 17.22 9.00 4.00
CA PHE A 109 17.95 8.08 4.86
C PHE A 109 19.44 8.05 4.52
N GLU A 110 20.27 7.86 5.55
CA GLU A 110 21.72 7.72 5.39
C GLU A 110 22.13 6.29 5.07
N THR A 111 21.31 5.31 5.48
CA THR A 111 21.56 3.90 5.21
C THR A 111 20.43 3.25 4.42
N ARG A 112 20.80 2.23 3.64
CA ARG A 112 19.83 1.40 2.92
C ARG A 112 18.88 0.66 3.86
N SER A 113 19.37 0.19 5.01
CA SER A 113 18.56 -0.57 5.96
C SER A 113 17.42 0.26 6.54
N GLU A 114 17.70 1.50 6.96
CA GLU A 114 16.66 2.43 7.43
C GLU A 114 15.63 2.72 6.34
N CYS A 115 16.09 2.90 5.10
CA CYS A 115 15.20 3.08 3.95
C CYS A 115 14.31 1.85 3.72
N LEU A 116 14.85 0.63 3.80
CA LEU A 116 14.07 -0.60 3.60
C LEU A 116 13.04 -0.83 4.71
N GLU A 117 13.41 -0.62 5.97
CA GLU A 117 12.49 -0.71 7.11
C GLU A 117 11.34 0.30 6.97
N ARG A 118 11.66 1.52 6.52
CA ARG A 118 10.64 2.55 6.32
C ARG A 118 9.73 2.25 5.13
N LEU A 119 10.29 1.67 4.06
CA LEU A 119 9.54 1.25 2.88
C LEU A 119 8.48 0.18 3.22
N GLU A 120 8.82 -0.80 4.07
CA GLU A 120 7.88 -1.83 4.52
C GLU A 120 6.68 -1.22 5.25
N SER A 121 6.93 -0.24 6.13
CA SER A 121 5.88 0.50 6.82
C SER A 121 4.94 1.23 5.85
N TRP A 122 5.49 1.83 4.78
CA TRP A 122 4.70 2.57 3.79
C TRP A 122 3.93 1.66 2.84
N THR A 123 4.49 0.51 2.49
CA THR A 123 3.82 -0.48 1.64
C THR A 123 2.56 -1.02 2.31
N ASN A 124 2.51 -1.05 3.65
CA ASN A 124 1.34 -1.46 4.43
C ASN A 124 0.35 -0.32 4.74
N ALA A 125 0.65 0.93 4.36
CA ALA A 125 -0.25 2.05 4.60
C ALA A 125 -1.48 1.99 3.66
N PRO A 126 -2.72 2.19 4.15
CA PRO A 126 -3.93 2.12 3.32
C PRO A 126 -3.91 3.13 2.16
N VAL A 127 -3.30 4.29 2.41
CA VAL A 127 -3.30 5.45 1.53
C VAL A 127 -2.22 5.42 0.45
N ALA A 128 -1.21 4.54 0.53
CA ALA A 128 -0.10 4.53 -0.41
C ALA A 128 -0.53 3.95 -1.77
N LYS A 129 -0.36 4.73 -2.85
CA LYS A 129 -0.65 4.36 -4.25
C LYS A 129 0.64 3.98 -4.98
N ASN A 130 1.62 4.89 -5.01
CA ASN A 130 2.94 4.66 -5.59
C ASN A 130 4.05 5.03 -4.61
N ILE A 131 5.19 4.37 -4.76
CA ILE A 131 6.41 4.62 -4.00
C ILE A 131 7.54 4.94 -4.96
N HIS A 132 8.14 6.10 -4.74
CA HIS A 132 9.25 6.62 -5.50
C HIS A 132 10.52 6.45 -4.67
N LEU A 133 11.40 5.55 -5.11
CA LEU A 133 12.70 5.34 -4.50
C LEU A 133 13.73 6.16 -5.26
N SER A 134 14.57 6.88 -4.55
CA SER A 134 15.69 7.61 -5.13
C SER A 134 16.99 7.33 -4.39
N VAL A 135 18.08 7.21 -5.14
CA VAL A 135 19.45 7.11 -4.61
C VAL A 135 20.29 8.21 -5.23
N ARG A 136 20.81 9.10 -4.39
CA ARG A 136 21.81 10.08 -4.80
C ARG A 136 23.20 9.53 -4.49
N ALA A 137 23.98 9.25 -5.52
CA ALA A 137 25.33 8.75 -5.41
C ALA A 137 26.33 9.87 -4.96
N PRO A 138 27.49 9.50 -4.39
CA PRO A 138 28.60 10.38 -4.02
C PRO A 138 29.07 11.33 -5.13
N ASP A 139 29.01 10.86 -6.39
CA ASP A 139 29.38 11.60 -7.59
C ASP A 139 28.34 12.67 -8.00
N GLY A 140 27.15 12.64 -7.37
CA GLY A 140 26.02 13.52 -7.65
C GLY A 140 24.97 12.93 -8.58
N SER A 141 25.19 11.72 -9.12
CA SER A 141 24.22 11.00 -9.95
C SER A 141 22.96 10.66 -9.16
N LEU A 142 21.80 10.74 -9.81
CA LEU A 142 20.50 10.41 -9.22
C LEU A 142 19.89 9.22 -9.95
N PHE A 143 19.63 8.16 -9.20
CA PHE A 143 18.93 6.97 -9.68
C PHE A 143 17.55 6.93 -9.04
N THR A 144 16.52 6.62 -9.83
CA THR A 144 15.14 6.62 -9.36
C THR A 144 14.43 5.35 -9.81
N ALA A 145 13.57 4.81 -8.96
CA ALA A 145 12.68 3.71 -9.29
C ALA A 145 11.26 4.02 -8.82
N HIS A 146 10.29 3.62 -9.63
CA HIS A 146 8.86 3.81 -9.38
C HIS A 146 8.23 2.45 -9.12
N LEU A 147 7.65 2.29 -7.94
CA LEU A 147 7.06 1.05 -7.46
C LEU A 147 5.57 1.28 -7.20
N PRO A 148 4.64 0.60 -7.89
CA PRO A 148 3.26 0.58 -7.43
C PRO A 148 3.19 -0.03 -6.01
N ALA A 149 2.59 0.67 -5.05
CA ALA A 149 2.23 0.07 -3.77
C ALA A 149 0.96 -0.79 -3.91
N ARG A 150 0.10 -0.43 -4.88
CA ARG A 150 -1.17 -1.07 -5.15
C ARG A 150 -1.34 -1.31 -6.64
N ASP A 151 -1.97 -2.42 -6.96
CA ASP A 151 -2.51 -2.70 -8.29
C ASP A 151 -4.02 -2.99 -8.19
N PRO A 152 -4.73 -3.12 -9.33
CA PRO A 152 -6.16 -3.46 -9.32
C PRO A 152 -6.50 -4.81 -8.65
N ASN A 153 -5.48 -5.63 -8.34
CA ASN A 153 -5.61 -6.95 -7.73
C ASN A 153 -5.17 -6.98 -6.25
N GLY A 154 -4.62 -5.87 -5.71
CA GLY A 154 -4.30 -5.71 -4.29
C GLY A 154 -2.99 -5.00 -3.94
N ILE A 155 -2.43 -5.36 -2.79
CA ILE A 155 -1.10 -4.92 -2.33
C ILE A 155 -0.06 -5.59 -3.21
N VAL A 156 0.83 -4.79 -3.80
CA VAL A 156 2.01 -5.34 -4.49
C VAL A 156 2.98 -5.85 -3.44
N ASP A 157 3.11 -7.18 -3.38
CA ASP A 157 4.03 -7.87 -2.46
C ASP A 157 5.46 -7.80 -3.02
N TRP A 158 6.12 -6.67 -2.78
CA TRP A 158 7.53 -6.52 -3.10
C TRP A 158 8.37 -7.38 -2.17
N LYS A 159 9.08 -8.37 -2.71
CA LYS A 159 9.98 -9.14 -1.86
C LYS A 159 11.13 -8.22 -1.44
N PRO A 160 11.55 -8.23 -0.16
CA PRO A 160 12.67 -7.43 0.31
C PRO A 160 13.95 -7.61 -0.53
N ASN A 161 14.14 -8.82 -1.08
CA ASN A 161 15.27 -9.13 -1.97
C ASN A 161 15.18 -8.42 -3.32
N GLU A 162 14.00 -8.25 -3.90
CA GLU A 162 13.82 -7.57 -5.20
C GLU A 162 14.11 -6.07 -5.05
N ILE A 163 13.66 -5.46 -3.95
CA ILE A 163 13.95 -4.06 -3.63
C ILE A 163 15.45 -3.90 -3.30
N GLN A 164 16.03 -4.86 -2.58
CA GLN A 164 17.45 -4.86 -2.27
C GLN A 164 18.31 -4.99 -3.53
N ASP A 165 17.92 -5.84 -4.48
CA ASP A 165 18.58 -5.97 -5.78
C ASP A 165 18.46 -4.68 -6.59
N MET A 166 17.30 -4.02 -6.59
CA MET A 166 17.17 -2.70 -7.19
C MET A 166 18.09 -1.65 -6.54
N PHE A 167 18.19 -1.60 -5.21
CA PHE A 167 19.15 -0.71 -4.56
C PHE A 167 20.61 -1.08 -4.88
N ASN A 168 20.92 -2.37 -5.02
CA ASN A 168 22.25 -2.82 -5.42
C ASN A 168 22.56 -2.37 -6.85
N GLU A 169 21.63 -2.51 -7.79
CA GLU A 169 21.79 -2.05 -9.17
C GLU A 169 21.95 -0.52 -9.22
N MET A 170 21.14 0.23 -8.48
CA MET A 170 21.23 1.69 -8.39
C MET A 170 22.54 2.19 -7.77
N THR A 171 23.22 1.37 -6.94
CA THR A 171 24.48 1.75 -6.27
C THR A 171 25.72 1.13 -6.92
N GLN A 172 25.58 0.11 -7.77
CA GLN A 172 26.70 -0.52 -8.49
C GLN A 172 27.26 0.35 -9.64
N PHE A 173 26.50 1.33 -10.14
CA PHE A 173 27.02 2.31 -11.10
C PHE A 173 28.06 3.28 -10.53
N ASP A 174 28.36 3.19 -9.23
CA ASP A 174 29.28 4.05 -8.49
C ASP A 174 30.71 3.46 -8.37
N ILE A 175 30.95 2.26 -8.92
CA ILE A 175 32.24 1.52 -8.79
C ILE A 175 32.94 1.26 -10.15
N ALA A 176 32.37 1.72 -11.28
CA ALA A 176 32.96 1.50 -12.62
C ALA A 176 33.74 2.72 -13.15
#